data_AF-A0AA41Z072-F1
#
_entry.id   AF-A0AA41Z072-F1
#
_cell.length_a   1.000
_cell.length_b   1.000
_cell.length_c   1.000
_cell.angle_alpha   90.00
_cell.angle_beta   90.00
_cell.angle_gamma   90.00
#
_symmetry.space_group_name_H-M   'P 1'
#
loop_
_entity.id
_entity.type
_entity.pdbx_description
1 polymer ?
#
loop_
_entity_poly.entity_id
_entity_poly.type
_entity_poly.pdbx_seq_one_letter_code
_entity_poly.pdbx_strand_id
1 'polypeptide(L)'
;MSDEIAQILTIQFELDPLDTVHAYQLHYRDQLWRKPALVSVTVLLVLEAILLVIGLPGDWTGIAVVLLASALGGITVPRLMIRFRIPRAARKIHAQQKALQQPIDVAFEVNGLRSTSETGTTFTPWEHYRKLREDGNVMLFYQSDALFQFVPKRFLSGSQVDDVRRLFMAGQA
;
A
#
# COMPACT_ATOMS: atom_id res chain seq x y z
N MET A 1 -35.68 -23.09 -7.98
CA MET A 1 -35.80 -22.95 -6.52
C MET A 1 -34.56 -23.56 -5.94
N SER A 2 -33.47 -22.80 -5.89
CA SER A 2 -33.07 -21.93 -4.77
C SER A 2 -31.92 -22.67 -4.07
N ASP A 3 -30.79 -22.01 -3.84
CA ASP A 3 -29.65 -22.48 -3.00
C ASP A 3 -28.31 -22.73 -3.71
N GLU A 4 -28.01 -21.97 -4.77
CA GLU A 4 -26.62 -21.66 -5.11
C GLU A 4 -26.47 -20.14 -5.19
N ILE A 5 -26.68 -19.48 -4.03
CA ILE A 5 -26.34 -18.07 -3.88
C ILE A 5 -24.82 -18.01 -4.06
N ALA A 6 -24.41 -17.56 -5.25
CA ALA A 6 -23.16 -16.87 -5.50
C ALA A 6 -22.71 -16.20 -4.22
N GLN A 7 -21.69 -16.74 -3.54
CA GLN A 7 -21.38 -16.37 -2.16
C GLN A 7 -21.02 -14.88 -2.11
N ILE A 8 -22.03 -14.06 -1.78
CA ILE A 8 -21.83 -12.65 -1.46
C ILE A 8 -21.26 -12.65 -0.05
N LEU A 9 -19.95 -12.45 0.04
CA LEU A 9 -19.33 -12.20 1.33
C LEU A 9 -19.58 -10.74 1.68
N THR A 10 -20.57 -10.48 2.52
CA THR A 10 -20.83 -9.14 3.05
C THR A 10 -20.21 -9.01 4.43
N ILE A 11 -19.39 -7.98 4.61
CA ILE A 11 -18.82 -7.60 5.89
C ILE A 11 -19.12 -6.12 6.15
N GLN A 12 -19.64 -5.83 7.33
CA GLN A 12 -19.76 -4.48 7.83
C GLN A 12 -18.60 -4.21 8.78
N PHE A 13 -17.89 -3.12 8.58
CA PHE A 13 -16.81 -2.74 9.48
C PHE A 13 -16.67 -1.24 9.65
N GLU A 14 -16.16 -0.85 10.82
CA GLU A 14 -15.67 0.49 11.08
C GLU A 14 -14.15 0.45 11.05
N LEU A 15 -13.54 1.38 10.31
CA LEU A 15 -12.09 1.42 10.17
C LEU A 15 -11.45 2.04 11.41
N ASP A 16 -10.37 1.41 11.87
CA ASP A 16 -9.50 2.00 12.88
C ASP A 16 -8.45 2.87 12.14
N PRO A 17 -8.05 4.02 12.70
CA PRO A 17 -6.84 4.72 12.28
C PRO A 17 -5.63 3.81 11.97
N LEU A 18 -5.44 2.71 12.71
CA LEU A 18 -4.38 1.73 12.48
C LEU A 18 -4.50 0.98 11.14
N ASP A 19 -5.71 0.72 10.66
CA ASP A 19 -5.91 0.08 9.35
C ASP A 19 -5.47 1.00 8.22
N THR A 20 -5.84 2.27 8.33
CA THR A 20 -5.40 3.29 7.39
C THR A 20 -3.88 3.39 7.41
N VAL A 21 -3.25 3.32 8.59
CA VAL A 21 -1.78 3.27 8.69
C VAL A 21 -1.22 2.05 7.96
N HIS A 22 -1.74 0.85 8.19
CA HIS A 22 -1.26 -0.37 7.53
C HIS A 22 -1.45 -0.33 6.01
N ALA A 23 -2.60 0.16 5.54
CA ALA A 23 -2.88 0.35 4.12
C ALA A 23 -1.86 1.28 3.44
N TYR A 24 -1.63 2.46 4.02
CA TYR A 24 -0.67 3.42 3.48
C TYR A 24 0.78 2.93 3.63
N GLN A 25 1.13 2.23 4.71
CA GLN A 25 2.46 1.64 4.86
C GLN A 25 2.73 0.58 3.80
N LEU A 26 1.77 -0.31 3.52
CA LEU A 26 1.89 -1.31 2.47
C LEU A 26 2.02 -0.64 1.09
N HIS A 27 1.18 0.37 0.82
CA HIS A 27 1.24 1.16 -0.41
C HIS A 27 2.62 1.80 -0.63
N TYR A 28 3.12 2.55 0.36
CA TYR A 28 4.40 3.24 0.24
C TYR A 28 5.60 2.30 0.29
N ARG A 29 5.51 1.18 1.00
CA ARG A 29 6.56 0.15 0.99
C ARG A 29 6.74 -0.37 -0.44
N ASP A 30 5.67 -0.81 -1.09
CA ASP A 30 5.77 -1.30 -2.48
C ASP A 30 6.21 -0.18 -3.45
N GLN A 31 5.69 1.03 -3.27
CA GLN A 31 6.00 2.15 -4.16
C GLN A 31 7.44 2.64 -4.04
N LEU A 32 8.00 2.72 -2.82
CA LEU A 32 9.38 3.16 -2.60
C LEU A 32 10.38 2.12 -3.10
N TRP A 33 10.13 0.83 -2.87
CA TRP A 33 11.00 -0.24 -3.35
C TRP A 33 10.99 -0.43 -4.86
N ARG A 34 9.91 -0.03 -5.56
CA ARG A 34 9.77 -0.20 -7.01
C ARG A 34 10.11 1.03 -7.84
N LYS A 35 10.22 2.22 -7.23
CA LYS A 35 10.54 3.43 -8.00
C LYS A 35 12.04 3.54 -8.23
N PRO A 36 12.49 3.89 -9.45
CA PRO A 36 13.87 4.24 -9.71
C PRO A 36 14.31 5.43 -8.86
N ALA A 37 13.42 6.18 -8.22
CA ALA A 37 13.76 7.29 -7.31
C ALA A 37 14.72 6.91 -6.17
N LEU A 38 14.63 5.71 -5.58
CA LEU A 38 15.63 5.27 -4.59
C LEU A 38 16.97 4.96 -5.25
N VAL A 39 16.93 4.37 -6.44
CA VAL A 39 18.11 4.18 -7.29
C VAL A 39 18.68 5.54 -7.69
N SER A 40 17.86 6.54 -8.03
CA SER A 40 18.25 7.89 -8.42
C SER A 40 18.85 8.66 -7.26
N VAL A 41 18.29 8.57 -6.04
CA VAL A 41 18.89 9.16 -4.84
C VAL A 41 20.21 8.49 -4.53
N THR A 42 20.29 7.16 -4.61
CA THR A 42 21.55 6.43 -4.43
C THR A 42 22.57 6.82 -5.50
N VAL A 43 22.15 6.91 -6.76
CA VAL A 43 22.99 7.30 -7.90
C VAL A 43 23.46 8.74 -7.76
N LEU A 44 22.60 9.68 -7.36
CA LEU A 44 22.97 11.08 -7.13
C LEU A 44 23.98 11.20 -5.98
N LEU A 45 23.77 10.47 -4.88
CA LEU A 45 24.71 10.42 -3.75
C LEU A 45 26.04 9.75 -4.12
N VAL A 46 26.02 8.76 -5.02
CA VAL A 46 27.25 8.16 -5.58
C VAL A 46 27.92 9.13 -6.55
N LEU A 47 27.17 9.88 -7.37
CA LEU A 47 27.71 10.88 -8.29
C LEU A 47 28.38 12.03 -7.52
N GLU A 48 27.75 12.49 -6.44
CA GLU A 48 28.33 13.46 -5.50
C GLU A 48 29.61 12.91 -4.88
N ALA A 49 29.62 11.64 -4.45
CA ALA A 49 30.83 10.98 -3.95
C ALA A 49 31.95 10.96 -5.00
N ILE A 50 31.64 10.64 -6.27
CA ILE A 50 32.60 10.63 -7.38
C ILE A 50 33.15 12.04 -7.64
N LEU A 51 32.32 13.09 -7.58
CA LEU A 51 32.78 14.47 -7.74
C LEU A 51 33.72 14.89 -6.61
N LEU A 52 33.45 14.46 -5.37
CA LEU A 52 34.33 14.69 -4.22
C LEU A 52 35.67 13.92 -4.35
N VAL A 53 35.67 12.71 -4.90
CA VAL A 53 36.89 11.92 -5.20
C VAL A 53 37.81 12.66 -6.16
N ILE A 54 37.25 13.22 -7.24
CA ILE A 54 38.02 13.90 -8.29
C ILE A 54 38.62 15.21 -7.77
N GLY A 55 37.96 15.87 -6.80
CA GLY A 55 38.40 17.12 -6.19
C GLY A 55 39.37 16.98 -5.01
N LEU A 56 39.58 15.77 -4.46
CA LEU A 56 40.39 15.54 -3.27
C LEU A 56 41.68 14.76 -3.61
N PRO A 57 42.87 15.25 -3.24
CA PRO A 57 44.11 14.52 -3.49
C PRO A 57 44.21 13.27 -2.59
N GLY A 58 44.07 12.08 -3.20
CA GLY A 58 44.59 10.81 -2.68
C GLY A 58 43.94 10.20 -1.42
N ASP A 59 42.87 10.79 -0.87
CA ASP A 59 42.23 10.29 0.35
C ASP A 59 41.17 9.21 0.05
N TRP A 60 41.63 7.97 -0.12
CA TRP A 60 40.77 6.79 -0.29
C TRP A 60 39.84 6.53 0.91
N THR A 61 40.20 7.00 2.10
CA THR A 61 39.36 6.84 3.30
C THR A 61 38.13 7.74 3.27
N GLY A 62 38.26 9.00 2.86
CA GLY A 62 37.12 9.91 2.67
C GLY A 62 36.11 9.36 1.66
N ILE A 63 36.62 8.80 0.55
CA ILE A 63 35.81 8.19 -0.51
C ILE A 63 35.00 7.00 0.03
N ALA A 64 35.66 6.10 0.76
CA ALA A 64 35.00 4.93 1.34
C ALA A 64 33.90 5.32 2.34
N VAL A 65 34.14 6.35 3.17
CA VAL A 65 33.17 6.86 4.13
C VAL A 65 31.94 7.43 3.43
N VAL A 66 32.11 8.24 2.38
CA VAL A 66 30.98 8.83 1.64
C VAL A 66 30.17 7.74 0.93
N LEU A 67 30.81 6.79 0.24
CA LEU A 67 30.10 5.69 -0.42
C LEU A 67 29.30 4.85 0.58
N LEU A 68 29.90 4.53 1.74
CA LEU A 68 29.23 3.79 2.80
C LEU A 68 28.05 4.58 3.38
N ALA A 69 28.23 5.87 3.66
CA ALA A 69 27.17 6.75 4.16
C ALA A 69 26.02 6.89 3.15
N SER A 70 26.31 7.01 1.86
CA SER A 70 25.33 7.09 0.77
C SER A 70 24.53 5.79 0.63
N ALA A 71 25.20 4.63 0.67
CA ALA A 71 24.54 3.34 0.63
C ALA A 71 23.63 3.11 1.86
N LEU A 72 24.13 3.45 3.06
CA LEU A 72 23.35 3.41 4.30
C LEU A 72 22.16 4.37 4.24
N GLY A 73 22.37 5.60 3.77
CA GLY A 73 21.34 6.63 3.64
C GLY A 73 20.21 6.20 2.71
N GLY A 74 20.54 5.67 1.52
CA GLY A 74 19.57 5.18 0.54
C GLY A 74 18.65 4.08 1.08
N ILE A 75 19.14 3.26 2.01
CA ILE A 75 18.38 2.15 2.62
C ILE A 75 17.64 2.60 3.89
N THR A 76 18.27 3.42 4.73
CA THR A 76 17.76 3.79 6.06
C THR A 76 16.67 4.87 5.98
N VAL A 77 16.84 5.89 5.13
CA VAL A 77 15.88 7.00 5.02
C VAL A 77 14.48 6.52 4.64
N PRO A 78 14.28 5.66 3.62
CA PRO A 78 12.94 5.18 3.25
C PRO A 78 12.30 4.35 4.35
N ARG A 79 13.08 3.51 5.04
CA ARG A 79 12.59 2.72 6.19
C ARG A 79 12.13 3.64 7.32
N LEU A 80 12.89 4.70 7.61
CA LEU A 80 12.53 5.70 8.61
C LEU A 80 11.24 6.45 8.21
N MET A 81 11.09 6.81 6.93
CA MET A 81 9.87 7.44 6.43
C MET A 81 8.64 6.54 6.60
N ILE A 82 8.71 5.28 6.17
CA ILE A 82 7.62 4.29 6.31
C ILE A 82 7.27 4.07 7.80
N ARG A 83 8.27 4.08 8.69
CA ARG A 83 8.06 3.84 10.12
C ARG A 83 7.50 5.04 10.88
N PHE A 84 7.89 6.27 10.51
CA PHE A 84 7.61 7.47 11.34
C PHE A 84 6.83 8.59 10.64
N ARG A 85 7.02 8.78 9.32
CA ARG A 85 6.32 9.83 8.56
C ARG A 85 4.97 9.35 8.04
N ILE A 86 4.95 8.17 7.42
CA ILE A 86 3.72 7.59 6.83
C ILE A 86 2.61 7.40 7.89
N PRO A 87 2.87 6.86 9.09
CA PRO A 87 1.81 6.68 10.08
C PRO A 87 1.18 7.99 10.54
N ARG A 88 1.99 9.06 10.67
CA ARG A 88 1.48 10.39 11.03
C ARG A 88 0.58 10.95 9.93
N ALA A 89 1.01 10.82 8.67
CA ALA A 89 0.22 11.25 7.52
C ALA A 89 -1.08 10.44 7.39
N ALA A 90 -1.01 9.12 7.52
CA ALA A 90 -2.16 8.22 7.41
C ALA A 90 -3.20 8.49 8.52
N ARG A 91 -2.77 8.71 9.77
CA ARG A 91 -3.67 9.13 10.86
C ARG A 91 -4.34 10.48 10.58
N LYS A 92 -3.59 11.42 9.99
CA LYS A 92 -4.16 12.71 9.58
C LYS A 92 -5.20 12.54 8.47
N ILE A 93 -4.92 11.71 7.46
CA ILE A 93 -5.87 11.39 6.39
C ILE A 93 -7.15 10.77 6.97
N HIS A 94 -7.01 9.79 7.86
CA HIS A 94 -8.15 9.19 8.55
C HIS A 94 -8.97 10.24 9.31
N ALA A 95 -8.31 11.12 10.06
CA ALA A 95 -8.99 12.21 10.79
C ALA A 95 -9.70 13.22 9.87
N GLN A 96 -9.18 13.42 8.65
CA GLN A 96 -9.74 14.35 7.66
C GLN A 96 -10.88 13.73 6.83
N GLN A 97 -10.84 12.43 6.59
CA GLN A 97 -11.81 11.72 5.76
C GLN A 97 -12.93 11.13 6.63
N LYS A 98 -14.03 11.89 6.77
CA LYS A 98 -15.23 11.42 7.50
C LYS A 98 -15.76 10.09 6.98
N ALA A 99 -15.69 9.85 5.67
CA ALA A 99 -16.12 8.60 5.06
C ALA A 99 -15.37 7.36 5.58
N LEU A 100 -14.12 7.51 6.03
CA LEU A 100 -13.37 6.40 6.65
C LEU A 100 -13.77 6.17 8.12
N GLN A 101 -14.33 7.18 8.79
CA GLN A 101 -14.75 7.10 10.19
C GLN A 101 -16.16 6.52 10.35
N GLN A 102 -16.84 6.23 9.24
CA GLN A 102 -18.19 5.71 9.24
C GLN A 102 -18.17 4.21 8.95
N PRO A 103 -19.19 3.46 9.42
CA PRO A 103 -19.35 2.07 9.02
C PRO A 103 -19.46 1.95 7.50
N ILE A 104 -18.70 1.02 6.94
CA ILE A 104 -18.73 0.68 5.52
C ILE A 104 -19.16 -0.78 5.41
N ASP A 105 -20.19 -1.02 4.60
CA ASP A 105 -20.57 -2.35 4.18
C ASP A 105 -19.83 -2.69 2.90
N VAL A 106 -19.08 -3.78 2.92
CA VAL A 106 -18.35 -4.28 1.76
C VAL A 106 -18.91 -5.63 1.39
N ALA A 107 -19.40 -5.76 0.17
CA ALA A 107 -19.87 -7.02 -0.39
C ALA A 107 -18.95 -7.45 -1.53
N PHE A 108 -18.29 -8.59 -1.36
CA PHE A 108 -17.52 -9.25 -2.40
C PHE A 108 -18.49 -10.08 -3.24
N GLU A 109 -18.76 -9.60 -4.45
CA GLU A 109 -19.65 -10.26 -5.41
C GLU A 109 -18.82 -10.99 -6.47
N VAL A 110 -19.46 -11.90 -7.21
CA VAL A 110 -18.82 -12.61 -8.32
C VAL A 110 -18.28 -11.64 -9.39
N ASN A 111 -18.97 -10.52 -9.61
CA ASN A 111 -18.64 -9.59 -10.69
C ASN A 111 -17.80 -8.38 -10.22
N GLY A 112 -17.67 -8.15 -8.92
CA GLY A 112 -16.96 -6.98 -8.42
C GLY A 112 -17.05 -6.78 -6.92
N LEU A 113 -16.50 -5.65 -6.47
CA LEU A 113 -16.56 -5.19 -5.10
C LEU A 113 -17.62 -4.09 -4.97
N ARG A 114 -18.62 -4.32 -4.12
CA ARG A 114 -19.56 -3.28 -3.70
C ARG A 114 -19.13 -2.73 -2.35
N SER A 115 -19.10 -1.41 -2.23
CA SER A 115 -18.91 -0.71 -0.98
C SER A 115 -20.07 0.27 -0.77
N THR A 116 -20.75 0.15 0.35
CA THR A 116 -21.82 1.06 0.77
C THR A 116 -21.36 1.80 2.01
N SER A 117 -21.46 3.13 1.97
CA SER A 117 -21.22 4.03 3.09
C SER A 117 -22.45 4.92 3.26
N GLU A 118 -22.52 5.68 4.36
CA GLU A 118 -23.58 6.69 4.55
C GLU A 118 -23.62 7.71 3.39
N THR A 119 -22.46 8.00 2.79
CA THR A 119 -22.32 8.98 1.71
C THR A 119 -22.66 8.43 0.33
N GLY A 120 -22.85 7.12 0.18
CA GLY A 120 -23.22 6.50 -1.09
C GLY A 120 -22.73 5.07 -1.25
N THR A 121 -23.21 4.45 -2.33
CA THR A 121 -22.83 3.10 -2.77
C THR A 121 -21.95 3.18 -4.00
N THR A 122 -20.82 2.49 -3.97
CA THR A 122 -19.91 2.30 -5.10
C THR A 122 -19.87 0.83 -5.47
N PHE A 123 -19.93 0.52 -6.76
CA PHE A 123 -19.65 -0.81 -7.29
C PHE A 123 -18.48 -0.71 -8.26
N THR A 124 -17.46 -1.54 -8.07
CA THR A 124 -16.30 -1.61 -8.96
C THR A 124 -16.14 -3.03 -9.48
N PRO A 125 -16.33 -3.27 -10.79
CA PRO A 125 -16.07 -4.56 -11.42
C PRO A 125 -14.64 -5.05 -11.19
N TRP A 126 -14.45 -6.37 -11.11
CA TRP A 126 -13.11 -6.94 -10.89
C TRP A 126 -12.09 -6.50 -11.95
N GLU A 127 -12.51 -6.46 -13.22
CA GLU A 127 -11.72 -6.02 -14.38
C GLU A 127 -11.21 -4.56 -14.28
N HIS A 128 -11.86 -3.70 -13.48
CA HIS A 128 -11.42 -2.31 -13.29
C HIS A 128 -10.30 -2.19 -12.26
N TYR A 129 -10.04 -3.24 -11.49
CA TYR A 129 -8.88 -3.29 -10.62
C TYR A 129 -7.68 -3.81 -11.39
N ARG A 130 -6.58 -3.07 -11.30
CA ARG A 130 -5.33 -3.35 -12.01
C ARG A 130 -4.43 -4.33 -11.26
N LYS A 131 -4.55 -4.39 -9.93
CA LYS A 131 -3.76 -5.29 -9.09
C LYS A 131 -4.38 -5.44 -7.69
N LEU A 132 -4.22 -6.63 -7.14
CA LEU A 132 -4.39 -6.93 -5.72
C LEU A 132 -3.01 -6.97 -5.03
N ARG A 133 -2.92 -6.36 -3.85
CA ARG A 133 -1.77 -6.46 -2.94
C ARG A 133 -2.27 -6.71 -1.54
N GLU A 134 -1.47 -7.37 -0.72
CA GLU A 134 -1.87 -7.67 0.64
C GLU A 134 -0.65 -7.91 1.52
N ASP A 135 -0.83 -7.74 2.82
CA ASP A 135 0.10 -8.18 3.86
C ASP A 135 -0.66 -8.95 4.96
N GLY A 136 -0.09 -9.05 6.16
CA GLY A 136 -0.75 -9.70 7.29
C GLY A 136 -1.97 -8.94 7.83
N ASN A 137 -2.13 -7.65 7.49
CA ASN A 137 -3.13 -6.78 8.10
C ASN A 137 -4.23 -6.34 7.13
N VAL A 138 -3.90 -6.11 5.85
CA VAL A 138 -4.81 -5.48 4.88
C VAL A 138 -4.72 -6.10 3.49
N MET A 139 -5.81 -6.01 2.74
CA MET A 139 -5.88 -6.25 1.29
C MET A 139 -6.13 -4.91 0.59
N LEU A 140 -5.38 -4.63 -0.49
CA LEU A 140 -5.43 -3.40 -1.28
C LEU A 140 -5.82 -3.72 -2.73
N PHE A 141 -6.94 -3.18 -3.16
CA PHE A 141 -7.48 -3.30 -4.52
C PHE A 141 -7.22 -2.00 -5.26
N TYR A 142 -6.30 -2.02 -6.23
CA TYR A 142 -5.86 -0.83 -6.94
C TYR A 142 -6.67 -0.59 -8.20
N GLN A 143 -7.30 0.57 -8.32
CA GLN A 143 -7.91 1.03 -9.58
C GLN A 143 -6.89 1.80 -10.43
N SER A 144 -5.94 2.49 -9.79
CA SER A 144 -4.80 3.13 -10.44
C SER A 144 -3.56 3.05 -9.55
N ASP A 145 -2.44 3.64 -9.95
CA ASP A 145 -1.25 3.66 -9.08
C ASP A 145 -1.37 4.60 -7.88
N ALA A 146 -2.36 5.50 -7.88
CA ALA A 146 -2.63 6.44 -6.79
C ALA A 146 -3.97 6.18 -6.08
N LEU A 147 -4.88 5.44 -6.71
CA LEU A 147 -6.21 5.15 -6.18
C LEU A 147 -6.35 3.66 -5.86
N PHE A 148 -6.67 3.38 -4.61
CA PHE A 148 -6.93 2.02 -4.13
C PHE A 148 -8.06 2.02 -3.10
N GLN A 149 -8.74 0.89 -3.00
CA GLN A 149 -9.62 0.55 -1.89
C GLN A 149 -8.90 -0.47 -1.01
N PHE A 150 -9.22 -0.49 0.27
CA PHE A 150 -8.60 -1.43 1.19
C PHE A 150 -9.61 -2.08 2.13
N VAL A 151 -9.34 -3.33 2.48
CA VAL A 151 -10.13 -4.11 3.43
C VAL A 151 -9.19 -4.68 4.49
N PRO A 152 -9.41 -4.38 5.78
CA PRO A 152 -8.61 -4.96 6.85
C PRO A 152 -8.93 -6.45 7.03
N LYS A 153 -7.88 -7.27 7.08
CA LYS A 153 -8.00 -8.73 7.22
C LYS A 153 -8.54 -9.17 8.57
N ARG A 154 -8.48 -8.32 9.61
CA ARG A 154 -9.06 -8.66 10.92
C ARG A 154 -10.58 -8.86 10.88
N PHE A 155 -11.26 -8.36 9.85
CA PHE A 155 -12.69 -8.56 9.62
C PHE A 155 -12.99 -9.78 8.74
N LEU A 156 -11.95 -10.50 8.31
CA LEU A 156 -12.04 -11.67 7.47
C LEU A 156 -11.44 -12.88 8.20
N SER A 157 -12.09 -14.03 8.14
CA SER A 157 -11.47 -15.30 8.48
C SER A 157 -10.41 -15.68 7.43
N GLY A 158 -9.51 -16.60 7.78
CA GLY A 158 -8.52 -17.10 6.82
C GLY A 158 -9.15 -17.65 5.53
N SER A 159 -10.25 -18.39 5.66
CA SER A 159 -11.00 -18.91 4.51
C SER A 159 -11.63 -17.79 3.68
N GLN A 160 -12.18 -16.76 4.32
CA GLN A 160 -12.76 -15.60 3.64
C GLN A 160 -11.70 -14.80 2.85
N VAL A 161 -10.48 -14.67 3.39
CA VAL A 161 -9.36 -14.06 2.64
C VAL A 161 -9.06 -14.86 1.37
N ASP A 162 -9.06 -16.19 1.44
CA ASP A 162 -8.84 -17.06 0.29
C ASP A 162 -9.99 -16.98 -0.73
N ASP A 163 -11.24 -16.88 -0.26
CA ASP A 163 -12.41 -16.69 -1.10
C ASP A 163 -12.32 -15.37 -1.88
N VAL A 164 -11.96 -14.28 -1.21
CA VAL A 164 -11.77 -12.97 -1.84
C VAL A 164 -10.66 -13.01 -2.90
N ARG A 165 -9.54 -13.70 -2.62
CA ARG A 165 -8.47 -13.90 -3.62
C ARG A 165 -8.99 -14.67 -4.83
N ARG A 166 -9.76 -15.74 -4.62
CA ARG A 166 -10.34 -16.54 -5.71
C ARG A 166 -11.31 -15.73 -6.56
N LEU A 167 -12.21 -14.97 -5.94
CA LEU A 167 -13.14 -14.07 -6.63
C LEU A 167 -12.39 -13.04 -7.48
N PHE A 168 -11.37 -12.39 -6.90
CA PHE A 168 -10.55 -11.43 -7.63
C PHE A 168 -9.86 -12.07 -8.84
N MET A 169 -9.26 -13.25 -8.69
CA MET A 169 -8.58 -13.94 -9.79
C MET A 169 -9.55 -14.44 -10.88
N ALA A 170 -10.73 -14.93 -10.47
CA ALA A 170 -11.76 -15.38 -11.40
C ALA A 170 -12.33 -14.22 -12.23
N GLY A 171 -12.49 -13.03 -11.64
CA GLY A 171 -12.95 -11.84 -12.34
C GLY A 171 -11.89 -11.13 -13.20
N GLN A 172 -10.66 -11.66 -13.25
CA GLN A 172 -9.56 -11.16 -14.09
C GLN A 172 -9.32 -12.05 -15.33
N ALA A 173 -9.99 -13.20 -15.39
CA ALA A 173 -9.93 -14.15 -16.51
C ALA A 173 -10.90 -13.75 -17.62
#